data_AF-A0A645ECN5-F1
#
_entry.id   AF-A0A645ECN5-F1
#
_cell.length_a   1.000
_cell.length_b   1.000
_cell.length_c   1.000
_cell.angle_alpha   90.00
_cell.angle_beta   90.00
_cell.angle_gamma   90.00
#
_symmetry.space_group_name_H-M   'P 1'
#
loop_
_entity.id
_entity.type
_entity.pdbx_description
1 polymer ?
#
loop_
_entity_poly.entity_id
_entity_poly.type
_entity_poly.pdbx_seq_one_letter_code
_entity_poly.pdbx_strand_id
1 'polypeptide(L)'
;MDEANISAIVLHSAELGVVRSVTRGKSLIKVAALVADFQFPRSNGAVHGITEVPVLDLATTIIEFRMRREAIVATKSQIEQWLREVLVASDLDDSIVHLVGRTIGSLCAQKILVKIDTGRYRLTDAQ
;
A
#
# COMPACT_ATOMS: atom_id res chain seq x y z
N MET A 1 -11.57 -24.62 -26.46
CA MET A 1 -10.74 -23.64 -25.72
C MET A 1 -11.54 -23.10 -24.55
N ASP A 2 -11.17 -23.47 -23.34
CA ASP A 2 -11.73 -24.61 -22.61
C ASP A 2 -11.57 -24.31 -21.12
N GLU A 3 -12.54 -24.73 -20.31
CA GLU A 3 -12.50 -24.72 -18.83
C GLU A 3 -11.18 -25.30 -18.28
N ALA A 4 -10.54 -26.18 -19.07
CA ALA A 4 -9.20 -26.74 -18.82
C ALA A 4 -8.08 -25.69 -18.68
N ASN A 5 -8.15 -24.55 -19.36
CA ASN A 5 -7.11 -23.50 -19.28
C ASN A 5 -7.20 -22.68 -17.99
N ILE A 6 -8.40 -22.52 -17.42
CA ILE A 6 -8.59 -21.83 -16.14
C ILE A 6 -8.17 -22.76 -14.99
N SER A 7 -8.50 -24.06 -15.10
CA SER A 7 -8.03 -25.07 -14.15
C SER A 7 -6.51 -25.25 -14.14
N ALA A 8 -5.83 -25.13 -15.29
CA ALA A 8 -4.37 -25.27 -15.34
C ALA A 8 -3.62 -24.14 -14.61
N ILE A 9 -4.12 -22.90 -14.65
CA ILE A 9 -3.52 -21.76 -13.94
C ILE A 9 -3.72 -21.90 -12.41
N VAL A 10 -4.91 -22.35 -12.01
CA VAL A 10 -5.25 -22.60 -10.59
C VAL A 10 -4.46 -23.80 -10.04
N LEU A 11 -4.30 -24.87 -10.83
CA LEU A 11 -3.60 -26.08 -10.41
C LEU A 11 -2.08 -25.87 -10.34
N HIS A 12 -1.48 -25.11 -11.27
CA HIS A 12 -0.04 -24.83 -11.24
C HIS A 12 0.34 -23.89 -10.09
N SER A 13 -0.60 -23.06 -9.63
CA SER A 13 -0.42 -22.22 -8.44
C SER A 13 -0.51 -23.05 -7.13
N ALA A 14 -1.30 -24.11 -7.09
CA ALA A 14 -1.43 -24.96 -5.91
C ALA A 14 -0.16 -25.77 -5.60
N GLU A 15 0.63 -26.14 -6.61
CA GLU A 15 1.88 -26.90 -6.44
C GLU A 15 3.09 -26.05 -6.04
N LEU A 16 3.04 -24.72 -6.27
CA LEU A 16 4.13 -23.78 -5.95
C LEU A 16 3.78 -22.84 -4.79
N GLY A 17 3.43 -23.40 -3.63
CA GLY A 17 3.49 -22.67 -2.35
C GLY A 17 2.50 -21.50 -2.14
N VAL A 18 1.37 -21.47 -2.88
CA VAL A 18 0.39 -20.37 -2.86
C VAL A 18 -0.64 -20.53 -1.75
N VAL A 19 -0.22 -20.43 -0.49
CA VAL A 19 -1.16 -20.16 0.62
C VAL A 19 -0.97 -18.75 1.20
N ARG A 20 0.19 -18.11 0.98
CA ARG A 20 0.42 -16.70 1.40
C ARG A 20 0.11 -15.66 0.34
N SER A 21 0.21 -16.02 -0.94
CA SER A 21 0.09 -15.07 -2.06
C SER A 21 -1.34 -14.59 -2.34
N VAL A 22 -2.37 -15.42 -2.06
CA VAL A 22 -3.77 -15.04 -2.32
C VAL A 22 -4.27 -13.97 -1.35
N THR A 23 -3.80 -13.99 -0.11
CA THR A 23 -4.27 -13.05 0.91
C THR A 23 -3.76 -11.64 0.62
N ARG A 24 -2.43 -11.45 0.47
CA ARG A 24 -1.82 -10.12 0.20
C ARG A 24 -2.26 -9.44 -1.10
N GLY A 25 -2.81 -10.19 -2.06
CA GLY A 25 -3.24 -9.66 -3.35
C GLY A 25 -4.36 -8.62 -3.28
N LYS A 26 -5.25 -8.68 -2.27
CA LYS A 26 -6.43 -7.80 -2.22
C LYS A 26 -6.07 -6.34 -1.94
N SER A 27 -5.17 -6.10 -1.01
CA SER A 27 -4.65 -4.76 -0.70
C SER A 27 -3.91 -4.18 -1.91
N LEU A 28 -3.12 -4.99 -2.62
CA LEU A 28 -2.45 -4.58 -3.85
C LEU A 28 -3.43 -4.10 -4.93
N ILE A 29 -4.49 -4.88 -5.19
CA ILE A 29 -5.52 -4.53 -6.16
C ILE A 29 -6.24 -3.23 -5.76
N LYS A 30 -6.59 -3.07 -4.48
CA LYS A 30 -7.25 -1.86 -3.99
C LYS A 30 -6.36 -0.63 -4.08
N VAL A 31 -5.07 -0.75 -3.79
CA VAL A 31 -4.10 0.35 -3.96
C VAL A 31 -3.92 0.70 -5.43
N ALA A 32 -3.79 -0.30 -6.30
CA ALA A 32 -3.70 -0.08 -7.74
C ALA A 32 -4.96 0.63 -8.28
N ALA A 33 -6.14 0.26 -7.82
CA ALA A 33 -7.40 0.94 -8.17
C ALA A 33 -7.47 2.37 -7.61
N LEU A 34 -6.98 2.61 -6.40
CA LEU A 34 -6.91 3.95 -5.80
C LEU A 34 -5.99 4.87 -6.61
N VAL A 35 -4.89 4.34 -7.12
CA VAL A 35 -3.81 5.11 -7.78
C VAL A 35 -3.81 4.97 -9.31
N ALA A 36 -4.86 4.39 -9.89
CA ALA A 36 -4.99 4.06 -11.32
C ALA A 36 -4.75 5.23 -12.32
N ASP A 37 -4.59 6.48 -11.85
CA ASP A 37 -4.31 7.68 -12.64
C ASP A 37 -2.88 8.25 -12.52
N PHE A 38 -2.00 7.71 -11.66
CA PHE A 38 -0.64 8.27 -11.47
C PHE A 38 0.45 7.23 -11.69
N GLN A 39 1.35 7.50 -12.64
CA GLN A 39 2.63 6.81 -12.73
C GLN A 39 3.44 7.10 -11.47
N PHE A 40 3.75 6.07 -10.70
CA PHE A 40 4.64 6.19 -9.55
C PHE A 40 6.05 6.53 -10.00
N PRO A 41 6.65 7.65 -9.56
CA PRO A 41 8.01 8.00 -9.95
C PRO A 41 9.08 7.15 -9.24
N ARG A 42 8.73 6.19 -8.39
CA ARG A 42 9.69 5.44 -7.56
C ARG A 42 9.82 3.95 -7.86
N SER A 43 9.09 3.42 -8.83
CA SER A 43 9.30 2.05 -9.31
C SER A 43 10.02 2.03 -10.66
N ASN A 44 11.30 2.42 -10.67
CA ASN A 44 12.22 2.05 -11.76
C ASN A 44 12.90 0.69 -11.53
N GLY A 45 12.35 -0.14 -10.64
CA GLY A 45 12.64 -1.58 -10.61
C GLY A 45 11.73 -2.26 -11.63
N ALA A 46 12.32 -2.89 -12.65
CA ALA A 46 11.59 -3.67 -13.63
C ALA A 46 10.56 -4.59 -12.95
N VAL A 47 9.30 -4.51 -13.39
CA VAL A 47 8.18 -5.33 -12.90
C VAL A 47 8.30 -6.73 -13.49
N HIS A 48 9.36 -7.44 -13.11
CA HIS A 48 9.56 -8.87 -13.39
C HIS A 48 9.88 -9.54 -12.06
N GLY A 49 8.90 -10.26 -11.50
CA GLY A 49 9.13 -11.22 -10.42
C GLY A 49 8.99 -10.73 -8.98
N ILE A 50 8.40 -9.55 -8.71
CA ILE A 50 8.05 -9.18 -7.33
C ILE A 50 6.79 -9.98 -6.93
N THR A 51 7.01 -11.11 -6.28
CA THR A 51 5.94 -11.97 -5.74
C THR A 51 5.14 -11.29 -4.62
N GLU A 52 5.73 -10.31 -3.91
CA GLU A 52 5.07 -9.55 -2.84
C GLU A 52 5.67 -8.14 -2.70
N VAL A 53 4.85 -7.08 -2.81
CA VAL A 53 5.26 -5.70 -2.47
C VAL A 53 5.14 -5.53 -0.95
N PRO A 54 6.15 -4.97 -0.25
CA PRO A 54 6.05 -4.71 1.18
C PRO A 54 4.82 -3.89 1.56
N VAL A 55 4.08 -4.31 2.59
CA VAL A 55 2.89 -3.60 3.10
C VAL A 55 3.21 -2.14 3.49
N LEU A 56 4.44 -1.86 3.93
CA LEU A 56 4.90 -0.51 4.23
C LEU A 56 4.96 0.38 2.98
N ASP A 57 5.36 -0.17 1.82
CA ASP A 57 5.43 0.58 0.57
C ASP A 57 4.02 0.92 0.06
N LEU A 58 3.07 -0.01 0.23
CA LEU A 58 1.65 0.24 -0.03
C LEU A 58 1.08 1.30 0.90
N ALA A 59 1.38 1.21 2.20
CA ALA A 59 0.88 2.17 3.17
C ALA A 59 1.43 3.58 2.93
N THR A 60 2.73 3.73 2.68
CA THR A 60 3.35 5.03 2.37
C THR A 60 2.77 5.63 1.09
N THR A 61 2.58 4.80 0.07
CA THR A 61 1.89 5.14 -1.18
C THR A 61 0.48 5.69 -0.98
N ILE A 62 -0.37 4.99 -0.20
CA ILE A 62 -1.75 5.44 0.08
C ILE A 62 -1.74 6.82 0.73
N ILE A 63 -0.87 7.02 1.73
CA ILE A 63 -0.82 8.26 2.49
C ILE A 63 -0.30 9.42 1.64
N GLU A 64 0.77 9.22 0.88
CA GLU A 64 1.30 10.25 -0.01
C GLU A 64 0.23 10.68 -1.04
N PHE A 65 -0.47 9.71 -1.64
CA PHE A 65 -1.54 9.99 -2.60
C PHE A 65 -2.71 10.76 -1.99
N ARG A 66 -3.25 10.30 -0.85
CA ARG A 66 -4.36 10.96 -0.15
C ARG A 66 -3.98 12.37 0.28
N MET A 67 -2.77 12.57 0.79
CA MET A 67 -2.27 13.90 1.17
C MET A 67 -2.21 14.84 -0.04
N ARG A 68 -1.61 14.40 -1.15
CA ARG A 68 -1.51 15.23 -2.37
C ARG A 68 -2.87 15.60 -2.97
N ARG A 69 -3.86 14.72 -2.88
CA ARG A 69 -5.19 14.96 -3.49
C ARG A 69 -6.17 15.65 -2.57
N GLU A 70 -6.15 15.34 -1.28
CA GLU A 70 -7.25 15.66 -0.37
C GLU A 70 -6.81 16.54 0.81
N ALA A 71 -5.52 16.52 1.22
CA ALA A 71 -5.10 17.20 2.44
C ALA A 71 -3.60 17.54 2.52
N ILE A 72 -3.27 18.83 2.63
CA ILE A 72 -1.90 19.29 2.92
C ILE A 72 -1.46 18.90 4.36
N VAL A 73 -2.41 18.70 5.28
CA VAL A 73 -2.17 18.32 6.67
C VAL A 73 -3.12 17.19 7.08
N ALA A 74 -2.59 16.14 7.70
CA ALA A 74 -3.38 15.05 8.27
C ALA A 74 -3.01 14.75 9.72
N THR A 75 -4.00 14.28 10.47
CA THR A 75 -3.82 13.71 11.81
C THR A 75 -3.44 12.23 11.72
N LYS A 76 -2.82 11.69 12.77
CA LYS A 76 -2.54 10.24 12.89
C LYS A 76 -3.82 9.40 12.68
N SER A 77 -4.96 9.85 13.24
CA SER A 77 -6.24 9.15 13.11
C SER A 77 -6.79 9.17 11.68
N GLN A 78 -6.60 10.27 10.94
CA GLN A 78 -6.96 10.32 9.51
C GLN A 78 -6.09 9.37 8.68
N ILE A 79 -4.79 9.36 8.93
CA ILE A 79 -3.84 8.42 8.30
C ILE A 79 -4.27 6.98 8.56
N GLU A 80 -4.60 6.66 9.81
CA GLU A 80 -5.11 5.33 10.19
C GLU A 80 -6.40 4.97 9.47
N GLN A 81 -7.34 5.90 9.38
CA GLN A 81 -8.60 5.72 8.68
C GLN A 81 -8.40 5.42 7.20
N TRP A 82 -7.54 6.18 6.51
CA TRP A 82 -7.22 5.93 5.10
C TRP A 82 -6.59 4.56 4.87
N LEU A 83 -5.72 4.11 5.78
CA LEU A 83 -5.17 2.76 5.69
C LEU A 83 -6.24 1.69 5.89
N ARG A 84 -7.19 1.88 6.82
CA ARG A 84 -8.31 0.94 7.03
C ARG A 84 -9.27 0.85 5.85
N GLU A 85 -9.47 1.93 5.13
CA GLU A 85 -10.35 1.96 3.95
C GLU A 85 -9.78 1.13 2.79
N VAL A 86 -8.45 1.13 2.64
CA VAL A 86 -7.78 0.55 1.48
C VAL A 86 -7.18 -0.82 1.77
N LEU A 87 -6.47 -0.97 2.89
CA LEU A 87 -5.81 -2.21 3.26
C LEU A 87 -6.80 -3.20 3.87
N VAL A 88 -6.64 -4.48 3.51
CA VAL A 88 -7.46 -5.56 4.07
C VAL A 88 -6.70 -6.18 5.23
N ALA A 89 -7.32 -6.27 6.40
CA ALA A 89 -6.65 -6.74 7.62
C ALA A 89 -6.05 -8.15 7.49
N SER A 90 -6.65 -9.03 6.68
CA SER A 90 -6.13 -10.38 6.42
C SER A 90 -4.77 -10.39 5.73
N ASP A 91 -4.40 -9.28 5.10
CA ASP A 91 -3.22 -9.16 4.25
C ASP A 91 -2.01 -8.64 5.05
N LEU A 92 -2.24 -8.27 6.30
CA LEU A 92 -1.26 -7.62 7.17
C LEU A 92 -0.70 -8.65 8.15
N ASP A 93 0.62 -8.69 8.29
CA ASP A 93 1.27 -9.50 9.34
C ASP A 93 1.18 -8.86 10.73
N ASP A 94 0.67 -7.63 10.82
CA ASP A 94 0.68 -6.78 12.02
C ASP A 94 -0.56 -5.88 12.02
N SER A 95 -0.85 -5.27 13.17
CA SER A 95 -1.97 -4.36 13.33
C SER A 95 -1.81 -3.09 12.48
N ILE A 96 -2.93 -2.55 11.98
CA ILE A 96 -2.94 -1.26 11.28
C ILE A 96 -2.37 -0.15 12.17
N VAL A 97 -2.62 -0.18 13.48
CA VAL A 97 -2.11 0.83 14.43
C VAL A 97 -0.57 0.87 14.44
N HIS A 98 0.08 -0.30 14.45
CA HIS A 98 1.53 -0.40 14.35
C HIS A 98 2.04 0.02 12.97
N LEU A 99 1.32 -0.36 11.91
CA LEU A 99 1.64 0.05 10.54
C LEU A 99 1.60 1.58 10.39
N VAL A 100 0.60 2.26 10.96
CA VAL A 100 0.49 3.74 10.95
C VAL A 100 1.75 4.39 11.50
N GLY A 101 2.26 3.91 12.63
CA GLY A 101 3.49 4.43 13.24
C GLY A 101 4.69 4.29 12.30
N ARG A 102 4.86 3.11 11.71
CA ARG A 102 5.96 2.83 10.75
C ARG A 102 5.83 3.65 9.48
N THR A 103 4.63 3.77 8.92
CA THR A 103 4.34 4.57 7.73
C THR A 103 4.67 6.04 7.94
N ILE A 104 4.21 6.62 9.05
CA ILE A 104 4.54 8.01 9.42
C ILE A 104 6.05 8.17 9.58
N GLY A 105 6.71 7.27 10.32
CA GLY A 105 8.16 7.31 10.52
C GLY A 105 8.93 7.28 9.21
N SER A 106 8.53 6.40 8.28
CA SER A 106 9.12 6.28 6.95
C SER A 106 8.94 7.55 6.12
N LEU A 107 7.72 8.09 6.03
CA LEU A 107 7.44 9.32 5.28
C LEU A 107 8.18 10.54 5.85
N CYS A 108 8.32 10.63 7.17
CA CYS A 108 9.12 11.66 7.82
C CYS A 108 10.62 11.49 7.53
N ALA A 109 11.15 10.26 7.60
CA ALA A 109 12.55 9.99 7.28
C ALA A 109 12.89 10.33 5.81
N GLN A 110 11.93 10.12 4.91
CA GLN A 110 12.03 10.47 3.49
C GLN A 110 11.76 11.95 3.20
N LYS A 111 11.48 12.76 4.24
CA LYS A 111 11.14 14.19 4.13
C LYS A 111 9.92 14.47 3.26
N ILE A 112 9.01 13.50 3.10
CA ILE A 112 7.71 13.67 2.41
C ILE A 112 6.70 14.30 3.36
N LEU A 113 6.74 13.90 4.63
CA LEU A 113 5.96 14.51 5.70
C LEU A 113 6.87 15.20 6.70
N VAL A 114 6.36 16.26 7.31
CA VAL A 114 6.95 16.88 8.49
C VAL A 114 5.92 16.91 9.62
N LYS A 115 6.34 16.51 10.82
CA LYS A 115 5.51 16.63 12.02
C LYS A 115 5.44 18.12 12.39
N ILE A 116 4.23 18.66 12.44
CA ILE A 116 4.00 20.08 12.77
C ILE A 116 3.46 20.29 14.18
N ASP A 117 2.81 19.26 14.74
CA ASP A 117 2.28 19.24 16.10
C ASP A 117 2.11 17.78 16.57
N THR A 118 1.71 17.59 17.82
CA THR A 118 1.35 16.30 18.39
C THR A 118 0.28 15.62 17.55
N GLY A 119 0.68 14.54 16.87
CA GLY A 119 -0.22 13.75 16.02
C GLY A 119 -0.63 14.41 14.72
N ARG A 120 -0.03 15.54 14.30
CA ARG A 120 -0.33 16.21 13.02
C ARG A 120 0.91 16.27 12.12
N TYR A 121 0.71 15.95 10.85
CA TYR A 121 1.76 15.83 9.85
C TYR A 121 1.36 16.64 8.61
N ARG A 122 2.31 17.38 8.04
CA ARG A 122 2.13 18.20 6.83
C ARG A 122 2.95 17.63 5.70
N LEU A 123 2.43 17.67 4.48
CA LEU A 123 3.16 17.36 3.26
C LEU A 123 4.24 18.43 3.00
N THR A 124 5.49 18.02 2.78
CA THR A 124 6.61 18.96 2.63
C THR A 124 6.67 19.60 1.24
N ASP A 125 6.29 18.86 0.20
CA ASP A 125 6.19 19.34 -1.18
C ASP A 125 4.76 19.11 -1.71
N ALA A 126 3.98 20.18 -1.72
CA ALA A 126 2.73 20.27 -2.45
C ALA A 126 3.02 20.83 -3.85
N GLN A 127 3.67 20.03 -4.69
CA GLN A 127 3.76 20.34 -6.13
C GLN A 127 2.60 19.69 -6.86
#